data_AF-A0A1Y1LDW1-F1
#
_entry.id   AF-A0A1Y1LDW1-F1
#
_cell.length_a   1.000
_cell.length_b   1.000
_cell.length_c   1.000
_cell.angle_alpha   90.00
_cell.angle_beta   90.00
_cell.angle_gamma   90.00
#
_symmetry.space_group_name_H-M   'P 1'
#
loop_
_entity.id
_entity.type
_entity.pdbx_description
1 polymer ?
#
loop_
_entity_poly.entity_id
_entity_poly.type
_entity_poly.pdbx_seq_one_letter_code
_entity_poly.pdbx_strand_id
1 'polypeptide(L)'
;MLIEVAYGMQFFRLTPVLVAVIVFIVTLLRQFASGPLWSSMIHSQLIEGCEKYWWKTLLYIQNYDRTPSMCIPHGWYLSADMQLFVISPIFLLALSRWPKRTLYGIVALIVCNIVGCFLLGWFFELNGIMQGNVDFEKQMVFVWQYYFPAYTRAAPWLIGIILGYYLYLSKKKRYELSTVCEFSSSVNDWTNEF
;
A
#
# COMPACT_ATOMS: atom_id res chain seq x y z
N MET A 1 -16.49 2.08 -14.58
CA MET A 1 -17.24 0.89 -14.08
C MET A 1 -16.30 -0.18 -13.54
N LEU A 2 -15.35 -0.72 -14.32
CA LEU A 2 -14.41 -1.75 -13.83
C LEU A 2 -13.52 -1.28 -12.66
N ILE A 3 -13.11 0.00 -12.68
CA ILE A 3 -12.29 0.63 -11.64
C ILE A 3 -13.05 0.62 -10.30
N GLU A 4 -14.25 1.20 -10.24
CA GLU A 4 -15.10 1.23 -9.04
C GLU A 4 -15.37 -0.16 -8.44
N VAL A 5 -15.62 -1.17 -9.28
CA VAL A 5 -15.85 -2.55 -8.84
C VAL A 5 -14.59 -3.14 -8.19
N ALA A 6 -13.40 -2.87 -8.75
CA ALA A 6 -12.15 -3.31 -8.16
C ALA A 6 -11.90 -2.69 -6.76
N TYR A 7 -12.23 -1.40 -6.59
CA TYR A 7 -12.18 -0.73 -5.29
C TYR A 7 -13.14 -1.35 -4.28
N GLY A 8 -14.40 -1.53 -4.69
CA GLY A 8 -15.42 -2.15 -3.85
C GLY A 8 -14.96 -3.52 -3.36
N MET A 9 -14.52 -4.40 -4.26
CA MET A 9 -14.06 -5.75 -3.88
C MET A 9 -12.88 -5.73 -2.91
N GLN A 10 -11.92 -4.83 -3.10
CA GLN A 10 -10.76 -4.73 -2.21
C GLN A 10 -11.16 -4.23 -0.82
N PHE A 11 -12.02 -3.22 -0.76
CA PHE A 11 -12.57 -2.69 0.48
C PHE A 11 -13.37 -3.77 1.23
N PHE A 12 -14.36 -4.38 0.57
CA PHE A 12 -15.19 -5.44 1.18
C PHE A 12 -14.42 -6.70 1.55
N ARG A 13 -13.25 -6.97 0.96
CA ARG A 13 -12.39 -8.09 1.39
C ARG A 13 -11.62 -7.79 2.67
N LEU A 14 -11.14 -6.56 2.84
CA LEU A 14 -10.22 -6.21 3.92
C LEU A 14 -10.92 -5.64 5.15
N THR A 15 -11.95 -4.81 4.95
CA THR A 15 -12.67 -4.13 6.05
C THR A 15 -13.34 -5.10 7.03
N PRO A 16 -13.99 -6.22 6.62
CA PRO A 16 -14.61 -7.13 7.58
C PRO A 16 -13.62 -7.78 8.53
N VAL A 17 -12.44 -8.14 8.04
CA VAL A 17 -11.35 -8.70 8.86
C VAL A 17 -10.85 -7.65 9.85
N LEU A 18 -10.67 -6.42 9.39
CA LEU A 18 -10.31 -5.28 10.23
C LEU A 18 -11.31 -5.04 11.36
N VAL A 19 -12.61 -5.03 11.04
CA VAL A 19 -13.68 -4.89 12.03
C VAL A 19 -13.64 -6.04 13.04
N ALA A 20 -13.48 -7.29 12.58
CA ALA A 20 -13.38 -8.44 13.48
C ALA A 20 -12.19 -8.32 14.44
N VAL A 21 -11.03 -7.87 13.96
CA VAL A 21 -9.84 -7.63 14.79
C VAL A 21 -10.07 -6.51 15.80
N ILE A 22 -10.69 -5.39 15.39
CA ILE A 22 -11.04 -4.28 16.30
C ILE A 22 -11.95 -4.78 17.42
N VAL A 23 -13.01 -5.51 17.07
CA VAL A 23 -13.94 -6.09 18.06
C VAL A 23 -13.19 -7.03 18.99
N PHE A 24 -12.32 -7.90 18.47
CA PHE A 24 -11.49 -8.78 19.29
C PHE A 24 -10.62 -8.01 20.28
N ILE A 25 -9.96 -6.92 19.86
CA ILE A 25 -9.09 -6.09 20.71
C ILE A 25 -9.90 -5.42 21.83
N VAL A 26 -11.04 -4.83 21.52
CA VAL A 26 -11.83 -4.07 22.51
C VAL A 26 -12.59 -4.99 23.48
N THR A 27 -13.01 -6.17 23.03
CA THR A 27 -13.86 -7.07 23.84
C THR A 27 -13.07 -8.21 24.49
N LEU A 28 -12.50 -9.09 23.66
CA LEU A 28 -11.93 -10.35 24.10
C LEU A 28 -10.53 -10.15 24.68
N LEU A 29 -9.67 -9.38 24.00
CA LEU A 29 -8.29 -9.17 24.43
C LEU A 29 -8.19 -8.56 25.84
N ARG A 30 -9.17 -7.76 26.25
CA ARG A 30 -9.25 -7.21 27.61
C ARG A 30 -9.26 -8.29 28.70
N GLN A 31 -9.76 -9.49 28.39
CA GLN A 31 -9.96 -10.59 29.35
C GLN A 31 -8.90 -11.68 29.26
N PHE A 32 -7.98 -11.63 28.28
CA PHE A 32 -7.06 -12.74 27.99
C PHE A 32 -5.96 -12.94 29.05
N ALA A 33 -5.50 -11.88 29.69
CA ALA A 33 -4.38 -11.96 30.62
C ALA A 33 -4.39 -10.81 31.64
N SER A 34 -3.64 -11.00 32.72
CA SER A 34 -3.43 -10.01 33.77
C SER A 34 -1.96 -10.06 34.20
N GLY A 35 -1.27 -8.91 34.15
CA GLY A 35 0.13 -8.78 34.54
C GLY A 35 0.62 -7.33 34.49
N PRO A 36 1.74 -7.00 35.14
CA PRO A 36 2.25 -5.62 35.25
C PRO A 36 2.67 -5.02 33.90
N LEU A 37 3.12 -5.84 32.94
CA LEU A 37 3.37 -5.40 31.56
C LEU A 37 2.07 -5.32 30.74
N TRP A 38 1.04 -6.10 31.10
CA TRP A 38 -0.24 -6.13 30.40
C TRP A 38 -1.01 -4.82 30.59
N SER A 39 -1.03 -4.26 31.80
CA SER A 39 -1.66 -2.96 32.06
C SER A 39 -1.01 -1.83 31.27
N SER A 40 0.33 -1.83 31.19
CA SER A 40 1.08 -0.71 30.60
C SER A 40 1.25 -0.81 29.09
N MET A 41 1.28 -2.01 28.50
CA MET A 41 1.44 -2.18 27.04
C MET A 41 0.15 -2.54 26.33
N ILE A 42 -0.71 -3.40 26.91
CA ILE A 42 -1.90 -3.87 26.21
C ILE A 42 -3.11 -3.00 26.57
N HIS A 43 -3.32 -2.69 27.85
CA HIS A 43 -4.47 -1.90 28.26
C HIS A 43 -4.41 -0.45 27.75
N SER A 44 -3.37 0.29 28.13
CA SER A 44 -3.26 1.72 27.83
C SER A 44 -2.90 2.03 26.37
N GLN A 45 -2.02 1.24 25.73
CA GLN A 45 -1.59 1.54 24.35
C GLN A 45 -2.52 0.95 23.30
N LEU A 46 -2.97 -0.30 23.49
CA LEU A 46 -3.70 -1.04 22.46
C LEU A 46 -5.22 -0.97 22.65
N ILE A 47 -5.74 -1.25 23.84
CA ILE A 47 -7.20 -1.28 24.10
C ILE A 47 -7.75 0.16 24.10
N GLU A 48 -7.24 1.05 24.95
CA GLU A 48 -7.70 2.45 25.01
C GLU A 48 -7.43 3.19 23.68
N GLY A 49 -6.27 2.91 23.07
CA GLY A 49 -5.94 3.42 21.73
C GLY A 49 -6.96 2.97 20.68
N CYS A 50 -7.41 1.71 20.76
CA CYS A 50 -8.41 1.21 19.83
C CYS A 50 -9.82 1.73 20.10
N GLU A 51 -10.25 1.83 21.35
CA GLU A 51 -11.54 2.42 21.71
C GLU A 51 -11.67 3.87 21.21
N LYS A 52 -10.57 4.63 21.19
CA LYS A 52 -10.57 6.02 20.74
C LYS A 52 -10.38 6.19 19.22
N TYR A 53 -9.59 5.32 18.59
CA TYR A 53 -9.12 5.52 17.21
C TYR A 53 -9.49 4.39 16.22
N TRP A 54 -10.35 3.44 16.58
CA TRP A 54 -10.86 2.40 15.67
C TRP A 54 -11.36 2.97 14.33
N TRP A 55 -12.01 4.13 14.35
CA TRP A 55 -12.55 4.78 13.16
C TRP A 55 -11.44 5.23 12.20
N LYS A 56 -10.27 5.66 12.71
CA LYS A 56 -9.11 6.04 11.89
C LYS A 56 -8.53 4.81 11.17
N THR A 57 -8.58 3.66 11.82
CA THR A 57 -8.18 2.37 11.26
C THR A 57 -9.13 1.91 10.15
N LEU A 58 -10.45 2.05 10.36
CA LEU A 58 -11.44 1.73 9.33
C LEU A 58 -11.43 2.69 8.14
N LEU A 59 -11.10 3.96 8.37
CA LEU A 59 -10.92 4.95 7.32
C LEU A 59 -9.53 4.86 6.65
N TYR A 60 -8.65 3.96 7.09
CA TYR A 60 -7.29 3.82 6.55
C TYR A 60 -6.44 5.10 6.61
N ILE A 61 -6.60 5.90 7.67
CA ILE A 61 -5.84 7.17 7.88
C ILE A 61 -4.96 7.17 9.13
N GLN A 62 -4.92 6.06 9.87
CA GLN A 62 -4.15 5.94 11.12
C GLN A 62 -2.64 6.17 10.96
N ASN A 63 -2.08 6.02 9.75
CA ASN A 63 -0.65 6.17 9.49
C ASN A 63 -0.16 7.63 9.46
N TYR A 64 -1.04 8.61 9.34
CA TYR A 64 -0.71 10.05 9.36
C TYR A 64 -0.99 10.73 10.70
N ASP A 65 -1.65 10.01 11.59
CA ASP A 65 -2.11 10.54 12.86
C ASP A 65 -0.97 10.52 13.86
N ARG A 66 -0.36 11.68 14.20
CA ARG A 66 0.80 11.77 15.12
C ARG A 66 0.50 11.38 16.57
N THR A 67 -0.63 10.74 16.85
CA THR A 67 -0.99 10.33 18.19
C THR A 67 -0.15 9.12 18.61
N PRO A 68 0.38 9.10 19.84
CA PRO A 68 1.24 8.02 20.31
C PRO A 68 0.54 6.65 20.33
N SER A 69 -0.79 6.61 20.36
CA SER A 69 -1.59 5.39 20.33
C SER A 69 -2.30 5.20 18.99
N MET A 70 -2.21 3.96 18.47
CA MET A 70 -2.92 3.47 17.29
C MET A 70 -3.79 2.27 17.69
N CYS A 71 -4.98 2.11 17.10
CA CYS A 71 -5.81 0.93 17.37
C CYS A 71 -5.09 -0.37 16.95
N ILE A 72 -4.58 -0.43 15.71
CA ILE A 72 -3.83 -1.57 15.21
C ILE A 72 -2.48 -1.05 14.72
N PRO A 73 -1.42 -1.10 15.54
CA PRO A 73 -0.10 -0.63 15.13
C PRO A 73 0.33 -1.26 13.80
N HIS A 74 0.26 -2.60 13.69
CA HIS A 74 0.58 -3.30 12.44
C HIS A 74 -0.30 -2.93 11.25
N GLY A 75 -1.48 -2.33 11.45
CA GLY A 75 -2.38 -1.91 10.37
C GLY A 75 -1.90 -0.68 9.58
N TRP A 76 -0.78 -0.06 9.98
CA TRP A 76 -0.22 1.12 9.31
C TRP A 76 0.06 0.83 7.82
N TYR A 77 0.59 -0.36 7.49
CA TYR A 77 0.93 -0.70 6.11
C TYR A 77 -0.32 -0.88 5.26
N LEU A 78 -1.39 -1.38 5.86
CA LEU A 78 -2.67 -1.58 5.18
C LEU A 78 -3.32 -0.23 4.86
N SER A 79 -3.16 0.75 5.75
CA SER A 79 -3.59 2.13 5.50
C SER A 79 -2.80 2.77 4.37
N ALA A 80 -1.48 2.62 4.38
CA ALA A 80 -0.62 3.10 3.30
C ALA A 80 -0.93 2.45 1.95
N ASP A 81 -1.20 1.14 1.93
CA ASP A 81 -1.57 0.42 0.70
C ASP A 81 -2.90 0.91 0.12
N MET A 82 -3.94 1.09 0.95
CA MET A 82 -5.22 1.63 0.46
C MET A 82 -5.06 3.04 -0.13
N GLN A 83 -4.26 3.90 0.49
CA GLN A 83 -4.01 5.26 0.00
C GLN A 83 -3.33 5.26 -1.37
N LEU A 84 -2.28 4.44 -1.53
CA LEU A 84 -1.60 4.31 -2.81
C LEU A 84 -2.51 3.65 -3.85
N PHE A 85 -3.28 2.64 -3.45
CA PHE A 85 -4.26 1.98 -4.31
C PHE A 85 -5.28 2.98 -4.87
N VAL A 86 -5.85 3.88 -4.06
CA VAL A 86 -6.76 4.95 -4.50
C VAL A 86 -6.13 5.88 -5.54
N ILE A 87 -4.82 6.09 -5.51
CA ILE A 87 -4.09 6.93 -6.47
C ILE A 87 -3.71 6.14 -7.75
N SER A 88 -3.73 4.81 -7.73
CA SER A 88 -3.44 3.94 -8.88
C SER A 88 -4.17 4.29 -10.20
N PRO A 89 -5.47 4.63 -10.22
CA PRO A 89 -6.20 4.72 -11.47
C PRO A 89 -5.79 5.98 -12.23
N ILE A 90 -5.33 7.03 -11.53
CA ILE A 90 -4.79 8.24 -12.14
C ILE A 90 -3.57 7.89 -13.00
N PHE A 91 -2.64 7.09 -12.47
CA PHE A 91 -1.47 6.64 -13.20
C PHE A 91 -1.83 5.70 -14.34
N LEU A 92 -2.76 4.77 -14.14
CA LEU A 92 -3.20 3.82 -15.17
C LEU A 92 -3.92 4.52 -16.33
N LEU A 93 -4.81 5.49 -16.04
CA LEU A 93 -5.49 6.30 -17.05
C LEU A 93 -4.48 7.17 -17.81
N ALA A 94 -3.53 7.79 -17.11
CA ALA A 94 -2.47 8.57 -17.74
C ALA A 94 -1.58 7.70 -18.65
N LEU A 95 -1.21 6.49 -18.23
CA LEU A 95 -0.46 5.53 -19.04
C LEU A 95 -1.23 5.10 -20.29
N SER A 96 -2.55 4.94 -20.20
CA SER A 96 -3.41 4.62 -21.34
C SER A 96 -3.44 5.75 -22.38
N ARG A 97 -3.45 7.02 -21.94
CA ARG A 97 -3.56 8.19 -22.82
C ARG A 97 -2.20 8.64 -23.38
N TRP A 98 -1.14 8.65 -22.56
CA TRP A 98 0.17 9.22 -22.88
C TRP A 98 1.33 8.37 -22.33
N PRO A 99 1.50 7.12 -22.81
CA PRO A 99 2.37 6.13 -22.17
C PRO A 99 3.82 6.59 -21.98
N LYS A 100 4.43 7.21 -23.00
CA LYS A 100 5.82 7.69 -22.91
C LYS A 100 5.99 8.82 -21.89
N ARG A 101 5.12 9.85 -21.96
CA ARG A 101 5.19 11.02 -21.06
C ARG A 101 4.94 10.61 -19.62
N THR A 102 3.95 9.76 -19.39
CA THR A 102 3.62 9.26 -18.05
C THR A 102 4.74 8.38 -17.51
N LEU A 103 5.37 7.53 -18.32
CA LEU A 103 6.51 6.71 -17.89
C LEU A 103 7.70 7.59 -17.43
N TYR A 104 8.07 8.62 -18.21
CA TYR A 104 9.11 9.57 -17.78
C TYR A 104 8.72 10.28 -16.48
N GLY A 105 7.45 10.68 -16.33
CA GLY A 105 6.94 11.27 -15.11
C GLY A 105 7.02 10.34 -13.91
N ILE A 106 6.66 9.05 -14.07
CA ILE A 106 6.75 8.05 -13.00
C ILE A 106 8.21 7.82 -12.60
N VAL A 107 9.13 7.69 -13.56
CA VAL A 107 10.56 7.52 -13.27
C VAL A 107 11.11 8.73 -12.53
N ALA A 108 10.74 9.96 -12.94
CA ALA A 108 11.11 11.17 -12.23
C ALA A 108 10.58 11.17 -10.79
N LEU A 109 9.31 10.79 -10.59
CA LEU A 109 8.71 10.66 -9.24
C LEU A 109 9.44 9.63 -8.37
N ILE A 110 9.86 8.50 -8.94
CA ILE A 110 10.66 7.49 -8.21
C ILE A 110 11.98 8.10 -7.75
N VAL A 111 12.71 8.78 -8.64
CA VAL A 111 13.98 9.43 -8.31
C VAL A 111 13.76 10.51 -7.24
N CYS A 112 12.75 11.36 -7.39
CA CYS A 112 12.39 12.37 -6.39
C CYS A 112 12.05 11.75 -5.04
N ASN A 113 11.36 10.60 -5.03
CA ASN A 113 11.01 9.90 -3.80
C ASN A 113 12.24 9.32 -3.10
N ILE A 114 13.16 8.69 -3.85
CA ILE A 114 14.42 8.16 -3.31
C ILE A 114 15.25 9.30 -2.71
N VAL A 115 15.41 10.40 -3.44
CA VAL A 115 16.12 11.60 -2.94
C VAL A 115 15.41 12.18 -1.73
N GLY A 116 14.08 12.26 -1.73
CA GLY A 116 13.30 12.74 -0.59
C GLY A 116 13.50 11.87 0.66
N CYS A 117 13.48 10.55 0.53
CA CYS A 117 13.76 9.62 1.62
C CYS A 117 15.19 9.78 2.15
N PHE A 118 16.17 9.99 1.27
CA PHE A 118 17.55 10.25 1.67
C PHE A 118 17.68 11.59 2.43
N LEU A 119 17.09 12.66 1.91
CA LEU A 119 17.11 13.98 2.54
C LEU A 119 16.41 13.94 3.91
N LEU A 120 15.30 13.23 4.04
CA LEU A 120 14.63 13.01 5.33
C LEU A 120 15.57 12.32 6.32
N GLY A 121 16.27 11.27 5.90
CA GLY A 121 17.26 10.59 6.74
C GLY A 121 18.41 11.51 7.17
N TRP A 122 18.89 12.34 6.25
CA TRP A 122 19.99 13.28 6.49
C TRP A 122 19.61 14.41 7.45
N PHE A 123 18.49 15.10 7.20
CA PHE A 123 18.08 16.26 8.00
C PHE A 123 17.67 15.90 9.44
N PHE A 124 17.06 14.73 9.62
CA PHE A 124 16.62 14.27 10.94
C PHE A 124 17.66 13.36 11.63
N GLU A 125 18.84 13.17 11.04
CA GLU A 125 19.91 12.30 11.57
C GLU A 125 19.39 10.91 11.96
N LEU A 126 18.55 10.33 11.10
CA LEU A 126 17.84 9.10 11.40
C LEU A 126 18.76 7.90 11.25
N ASN A 127 18.77 7.03 12.25
CA ASN A 127 19.42 5.73 12.16
C ASN A 127 18.58 4.78 11.29
N GLY A 128 19.23 3.97 10.48
CA GLY A 128 18.56 2.99 9.60
C GLY A 128 17.86 1.84 10.33
N ILE A 129 18.02 1.76 11.66
CA ILE A 129 17.46 0.69 12.51
C ILE A 129 16.91 1.33 13.79
N MET A 130 15.74 0.86 14.25
CA MET A 130 15.23 1.10 15.60
C MET A 130 16.18 0.45 16.61
N GLN A 131 17.17 1.18 17.10
CA GLN A 131 18.08 0.70 18.15
C GLN A 131 17.57 1.13 19.52
N GLY A 132 17.65 0.25 20.52
CA GLY A 132 17.22 0.57 21.90
C GLY A 132 18.01 1.67 22.59
N ASN A 133 19.19 2.04 22.07
CA ASN A 133 20.12 3.00 22.68
C ASN A 133 20.06 4.42 22.06
N VAL A 134 19.08 4.71 21.19
CA VAL A 134 18.90 6.08 20.66
C VAL A 134 17.87 6.86 21.48
N ASP A 135 18.02 8.19 21.48
CA ASP A 135 17.06 9.12 22.06
C ASP A 135 15.63 8.80 21.62
N PHE A 136 14.72 8.70 22.60
CA PHE A 136 13.31 8.38 22.39
C PHE A 136 12.63 9.36 21.41
N GLU A 137 13.05 10.63 21.44
CA GLU A 137 12.55 11.65 20.52
C GLU A 137 12.92 11.34 19.06
N LYS A 138 14.18 10.97 18.80
CA LYS A 138 14.64 10.59 17.45
C LYS A 138 13.94 9.33 16.95
N GLN A 139 13.67 8.36 17.85
CA GLN A 139 12.89 7.16 17.51
C GLN A 139 11.45 7.53 17.10
N MET A 140 10.79 8.41 17.84
CA MET A 140 9.44 8.86 17.51
C MET A 140 9.41 9.61 16.16
N VAL A 141 10.38 10.48 15.90
CA VAL A 141 10.49 11.16 14.60
C VAL A 141 10.67 10.16 13.47
N PHE A 142 11.52 9.14 13.63
CA PHE A 142 11.68 8.07 12.65
C PHE A 142 10.35 7.35 12.37
N VAL A 143 9.62 6.96 13.42
CA VAL A 143 8.32 6.29 13.31
C VAL A 143 7.35 7.11 12.47
N TRP A 144 7.20 8.40 12.79
CA TRP A 144 6.18 9.28 12.22
C TRP A 144 6.53 9.90 10.88
N GLN A 145 7.81 10.18 10.62
CA GLN A 145 8.24 10.88 9.40
C GLN A 145 8.78 9.91 8.33
N TYR A 146 9.23 8.73 8.74
CA TYR A 146 9.91 7.81 7.84
C TYR A 146 9.20 6.46 7.71
N TYR A 147 8.79 5.87 8.85
CA TYR A 147 8.32 4.50 8.86
C TYR A 147 6.85 4.34 8.44
N PHE A 148 5.92 5.07 9.07
CA PHE A 148 4.48 4.96 8.81
C PHE A 148 3.94 5.66 7.56
N PRO A 149 4.47 6.82 7.12
CA PRO A 149 3.86 7.54 6.02
C PRO A 149 3.87 6.77 4.70
N ALA A 150 2.79 6.87 3.93
CA ALA A 150 2.72 6.21 2.61
C ALA A 150 3.70 6.80 1.60
N TYR A 151 4.07 8.08 1.74
CA TYR A 151 4.95 8.75 0.79
C TYR A 151 6.36 8.13 0.75
N THR A 152 6.93 7.67 1.86
CA THR A 152 8.27 7.04 1.85
C THR A 152 8.27 5.67 1.18
N ARG A 153 7.09 5.09 0.97
CA ARG A 153 6.86 3.79 0.32
C ARG A 153 6.31 3.92 -1.10
N ALA A 154 6.20 5.14 -1.63
CA ALA A 154 5.63 5.37 -2.95
C ALA A 154 6.51 4.82 -4.08
N ALA A 155 7.84 4.89 -3.97
CA ALA A 155 8.75 4.38 -5.00
C ALA A 155 8.52 2.90 -5.38
N PRO A 156 8.54 1.91 -4.46
CA PRO A 156 8.30 0.51 -4.82
C PRO A 156 6.89 0.29 -5.40
N TRP A 157 5.90 1.05 -4.93
CA TRP A 157 4.56 1.00 -5.47
C TRP A 157 4.50 1.49 -6.94
N LEU A 158 5.18 2.59 -7.26
CA LEU A 158 5.29 3.12 -8.62
C LEU A 158 6.01 2.14 -9.57
N ILE A 159 7.03 1.44 -9.07
CA ILE A 159 7.68 0.35 -9.82
C ILE A 159 6.68 -0.76 -10.15
N GLY A 160 5.81 -1.11 -9.20
CA GLY A 160 4.70 -2.04 -9.42
C GLY A 160 3.74 -1.61 -10.54
N ILE A 161 3.43 -0.30 -10.63
CA ILE A 161 2.61 0.25 -11.72
C ILE A 161 3.30 0.09 -13.08
N ILE A 162 4.60 0.39 -13.16
CA ILE A 162 5.39 0.21 -14.39
C ILE A 162 5.38 -1.27 -14.82
N LEU A 163 5.66 -2.17 -13.87
CA LEU A 163 5.65 -3.60 -14.13
C LEU A 163 4.28 -4.09 -14.60
N GLY A 164 3.21 -3.66 -13.93
CA GLY A 164 1.83 -4.00 -14.30
C GLY A 164 1.49 -3.55 -15.73
N TYR A 165 1.96 -2.36 -16.14
CA TYR A 165 1.79 -1.86 -17.50
C TYR A 165 2.54 -2.70 -18.54
N TYR A 166 3.79 -3.09 -18.27
CA TYR A 166 4.54 -3.97 -19.18
C TYR A 166 3.92 -5.36 -19.28
N LEU A 167 3.41 -5.93 -18.19
CA LEU A 167 2.70 -7.21 -18.22
C LEU A 167 1.41 -7.12 -19.04
N TYR A 168 0.68 -6.01 -18.94
CA TYR A 168 -0.49 -5.74 -19.77
C TYR A 168 -0.14 -5.69 -21.27
N LEU A 169 0.93 -4.98 -21.65
CA LEU A 169 1.40 -4.92 -23.04
C LEU A 169 1.87 -6.29 -23.56
N SER A 170 2.56 -7.08 -22.74
CA SER A 170 3.01 -8.42 -23.12
C SER A 170 1.82 -9.36 -23.35
N LYS A 171 0.79 -9.32 -22.49
CA LYS A 171 -0.45 -10.07 -22.71
C LYS A 171 -1.19 -9.58 -23.95
N LYS A 172 -1.23 -8.26 -24.18
CA LYS A 172 -1.83 -7.66 -25.37
C LYS A 172 -1.20 -8.22 -26.65
N LYS A 173 0.12 -8.12 -26.73
CA LYS A 173 0.90 -8.65 -27.87
C LYS A 173 0.69 -10.15 -28.05
N ARG A 174 0.62 -10.93 -26.95
CA ARG A 174 0.39 -12.37 -27.02
C ARG A 174 -0.96 -12.73 -27.64
N TYR A 175 -2.05 -12.02 -27.28
CA TYR A 175 -3.34 -12.27 -27.91
C TYR A 175 -3.34 -11.88 -29.39
N GLU A 176 -2.68 -10.77 -29.75
CA GLU A 176 -2.62 -10.33 -31.16
C GLU A 176 -1.89 -11.38 -32.01
N LEU A 177 -0.80 -11.96 -31.50
CA LEU A 177 -0.11 -13.06 -32.17
C LEU A 177 -0.95 -14.34 -32.27
N SER A 178 -1.69 -14.72 -31.22
CA SER A 178 -2.52 -15.94 -31.28
C SER A 178 -3.63 -15.82 -32.32
N THR A 179 -4.30 -14.66 -32.40
CA THR A 179 -5.36 -14.42 -33.39
C THR A 179 -4.81 -14.40 -34.81
N VAL A 180 -3.60 -13.85 -35.03
CA VAL A 180 -2.95 -13.88 -36.36
C VAL A 180 -2.56 -15.31 -36.77
N CYS A 181 -2.06 -16.13 -35.83
CA CYS A 181 -1.76 -17.54 -36.11
C CYS A 181 -3.01 -18.38 -36.39
N GLU A 182 -4.11 -18.16 -35.66
CA GLU A 182 -5.41 -18.80 -35.93
C GLU A 182 -5.96 -18.41 -37.30
N PHE A 183 -5.87 -17.13 -37.67
CA PHE A 183 -6.31 -16.69 -38.99
C PHE A 183 -5.43 -17.25 -40.12
N SER A 184 -4.10 -17.25 -39.95
CA SER A 184 -3.15 -17.79 -40.93
C SER A 184 -3.32 -19.30 -41.14
N SER A 185 -3.53 -20.07 -40.05
CA SER A 185 -3.81 -21.50 -40.15
C SER A 185 -5.13 -21.78 -40.87
N SER A 186 -6.19 -21.04 -40.55
CA SER A 186 -7.46 -21.16 -41.27
C SER A 186 -7.33 -20.87 -42.77
N VAL A 187 -6.60 -19.81 -43.16
CA VAL A 187 -6.38 -19.49 -44.59
C VAL A 187 -5.56 -20.56 -45.31
N ASN A 188 -4.54 -21.14 -44.65
CA ASN A 188 -3.72 -22.19 -45.25
C ASN A 188 -4.50 -23.49 -45.49
N ASP A 189 -5.48 -23.82 -44.65
CA ASP A 189 -6.35 -24.99 -44.87
C ASP A 189 -7.22 -24.82 -46.13
N TRP A 190 -7.77 -23.62 -46.38
CA TRP A 190 -8.52 -23.34 -47.62
C TRP A 190 -7.67 -23.41 -48.89
N THR A 191 -6.38 -23.07 -48.82
CA THR A 191 -5.49 -23.13 -49.99
C THR A 191 -4.98 -24.53 -50.32
N ASN A 192 -5.08 -25.49 -49.39
CA ASN A 192 -4.66 -26.88 -49.61
C ASN A 192 -5.80 -27.79 -50.09
N GLU A 193 -7.04 -27.28 -50.15
CA GLU A 193 -8.22 -27.99 -50.69
C GLU A 193 -8.49 -27.69 -52.18
N PHE A 194 -7.68 -26.85 -52.83
CA PHE A 194 -7.68 -26.59 -54.29
C PHE A 194 -6.38 -27.06 -54.94
#